data_AF-A0A978U3X1-F1
#
_entry.id   AF-A0A978U3X1-F1
#
_cell.length_a   1.000
_cell.length_b   1.000
_cell.length_c   1.000
_cell.angle_alpha   90.00
_cell.angle_beta   90.00
_cell.angle_gamma   90.00
#
_symmetry.space_group_name_H-M   'P 1'
#
loop_
_entity.id
_entity.type
_entity.pdbx_description
1 polymer ?
#
loop_
_entity_poly.entity_id
_entity_poly.type
_entity_poly.pdbx_seq_one_letter_code
_entity_poly.pdbx_strand_id
1 'polypeptide(L)' 'MTSQTTPPEPTPKGVQPEPAFGWTPYAELINGRFAMIGFVALLILEFFTHQDFFTWLGLR' A
#
# COMPACT_ATOMS: atom_id res chain seq x y z
N MET A 1 23.41 -45.53 9.57
CA MET A 1 22.47 -44.52 10.12
C MET A 1 22.83 -43.20 9.45
N THR A 2 22.26 -42.96 8.28
CA THR A 2 22.59 -41.82 7.42
C THR A 2 21.74 -40.63 7.82
N SER A 3 22.35 -39.64 8.47
CA SER A 3 21.78 -38.32 8.69
C SER A 3 21.56 -37.65 7.34
N GLN A 4 20.32 -37.65 6.84
CA GLN A 4 19.97 -36.86 5.67
C GLN A 4 19.92 -35.39 6.09
N THR A 5 20.87 -34.61 5.57
CA THR A 5 20.79 -33.17 5.48
C THR A 5 19.53 -32.83 4.68
N THR A 6 18.51 -32.31 5.34
CA THR A 6 17.33 -31.72 4.70
C THR A 6 17.83 -30.71 3.66
N PRO A 7 17.48 -30.86 2.37
CA PRO A 7 17.74 -29.82 1.37
C PRO A 7 17.18 -28.50 1.87
N PRO A 8 17.88 -27.35 1.71
CA PRO A 8 17.31 -26.06 2.08
C PRO A 8 16.00 -25.91 1.30
N GLU A 9 14.90 -25.89 2.05
CA GLU A 9 13.58 -25.56 1.53
C GLU A 9 13.74 -24.32 0.65
N PRO A 10 13.27 -24.34 -0.61
CA PRO A 10 13.34 -23.17 -1.45
C PRO A 10 12.51 -22.11 -0.72
N THR A 11 13.20 -21.23 -0.01
CA THR A 11 12.67 -19.97 0.49
C THR A 11 11.85 -19.41 -0.68
N PRO A 12 10.53 -19.25 -0.57
CA PRO A 12 9.77 -18.72 -1.69
C PRO A 12 10.35 -17.33 -1.94
N LYS A 13 11.19 -17.24 -2.97
CA LYS A 13 11.85 -16.01 -3.42
C LYS A 13 10.75 -14.96 -3.44
N GLY A 14 10.97 -13.86 -2.72
CA GLY A 14 9.99 -12.81 -2.45
C GLY A 14 8.86 -12.80 -3.45
N VAL A 15 7.69 -13.29 -3.02
CA VAL A 15 6.48 -13.33 -3.84
C VAL A 15 6.10 -11.89 -4.07
N GLN A 16 6.66 -11.30 -5.13
CA GLN A 16 6.16 -10.05 -5.66
C GLN A 16 4.71 -10.33 -6.05
N PRO A 17 3.74 -9.60 -5.49
CA PRO A 17 2.35 -9.85 -5.79
C PRO A 17 2.17 -9.73 -7.31
N GLU A 18 1.75 -10.81 -7.95
CA GLU A 18 1.50 -10.75 -9.39
C GLU A 18 0.42 -9.71 -9.67
N PRO A 19 0.55 -8.94 -10.76
CA PRO A 19 -0.42 -7.92 -11.11
C PRO A 19 -1.75 -8.60 -11.45
N ALA A 20 -2.71 -8.51 -10.53
CA ALA A 20 -4.00 -9.16 -10.65
C ALA A 20 -5.13 -8.19 -10.26
N PHE A 21 -6.21 -8.23 -11.02
CA PHE A 21 -7.42 -7.43 -10.77
C PHE A 21 -8.32 -8.12 -9.73
N GLY A 22 -8.92 -7.32 -8.84
CA GLY A 22 -9.81 -7.80 -7.78
C GLY A 22 -9.22 -7.59 -6.38
N TRP A 23 -9.72 -8.36 -5.41
CA TRP A 23 -9.30 -8.34 -4.00
C TRP A 23 -7.99 -9.13 -3.82
N THR A 24 -6.91 -8.60 -4.38
CA THR A 24 -5.59 -9.23 -4.34
C THR A 24 -4.63 -8.41 -3.48
N PRO A 25 -3.61 -9.04 -2.85
CA PRO A 25 -2.60 -8.29 -2.08
C PRO A 25 -1.88 -7.22 -2.91
N TYR A 26 -1.74 -7.45 -4.23
CA TYR A 26 -1.20 -6.45 -5.16
C TYR A 26 -2.08 -5.18 -5.21
N ALA A 27 -3.38 -5.37 -5.38
CA ALA A 27 -4.34 -4.27 -5.43
C ALA A 27 -4.40 -3.50 -4.10
N GLU A 28 -4.37 -4.21 -2.97
CA GLU A 28 -4.33 -3.60 -1.64
C GLU A 28 -3.09 -2.71 -1.44
N LEU A 29 -1.91 -3.20 -1.81
CA LEU A 29 -0.66 -2.44 -1.71
C LEU A 29 -0.67 -1.19 -2.58
N ILE A 30 -1.22 -1.30 -3.80
CA ILE A 30 -1.32 -0.17 -4.72
C ILE A 30 -2.33 0.86 -4.21
N ASN A 31 -3.51 0.42 -3.77
CA ASN A 31 -4.52 1.30 -3.19
C ASN A 31 -3.98 2.02 -1.95
N GLY A 32 -3.24 1.32 -1.10
CA GLY A 32 -2.56 1.91 0.06
C GLY A 32 -1.55 2.99 -0.32
N ARG A 33 -0.75 2.79 -1.37
CA ARG A 33 0.18 3.80 -1.88
C ARG A 33 -0.53 5.03 -2.43
N PHE A 34 -1.60 4.82 -3.20
CA PHE A 34 -2.42 5.94 -3.69
C PHE A 34 -3.06 6.71 -2.54
N ALA A 35 -3.52 6.04 -1.48
CA ALA A 35 -4.06 6.68 -0.29
C ALA A 35 -3.00 7.54 0.43
N MET A 36 -1.76 7.04 0.59
CA MET A 36 -0.67 7.84 1.18
C MET A 36 -0.36 9.09 0.35
N ILE A 37 -0.30 8.96 -0.97
CA ILE A 37 -0.05 10.09 -1.88
C ILE A 37 -1.20 11.09 -1.80
N GLY A 38 -2.45 10.61 -1.84
CA GLY A 38 -3.64 11.46 -1.73
C GLY A 38 -3.69 12.22 -0.41
N PHE A 39 -3.34 11.56 0.71
CA PHE A 39 -3.27 12.21 2.01
C PHE A 39 -2.20 13.30 2.07
N VAL A 40 -0.99 13.04 1.58
CA VAL A 40 0.07 14.06 1.55
C VAL A 40 -0.32 15.23 0.62
N ALA A 41 -0.92 14.93 -0.53
CA ALA A 41 -1.40 15.97 -1.46
C ALA A 41 -2.48 16.84 -0.81
N LEU A 42 -3.39 16.25 -0.02
CA LEU A 42 -4.39 17.00 0.74
C LEU A 42 -3.75 17.95 1.76
N LEU A 43 -2.77 17.47 2.55
CA LEU A 43 -2.06 18.32 3.52
C LEU A 43 -1.34 19.50 2.84
N ILE A 44 -0.70 19.25 1.70
CA ILE A 44 -0.04 20.28 0.92
C ILE A 44 -1.07 21.31 0.42
N LEU A 45 -2.19 20.84 -0.12
CA LEU A 45 -3.23 21.72 -0.65
C LEU A 45 -3.86 22.59 0.45
N GLU A 46 -4.13 22.01 1.62
CA GLU A 46 -4.62 22.72 2.81
C GLU A 46 -3.64 23.81 3.24
N PHE A 47 -2.34 23.49 3.28
CA PHE A 47 -1.30 24.46 3.61
C PHE A 47 -1.25 25.65 2.65
N PHE A 48 -1.36 25.42 1.34
CA PHE A 48 -1.31 26.49 0.34
C PHE A 48 -2.62 27.28 0.22
N THR A 49 -3.76 26.60 0.37
CA THR A 49 -5.08 27.22 0.19
C THR A 49 -5.56 27.90 1.48
N HIS A 50 -4.99 27.54 2.63
CA HIS A 50 -5.46 27.94 3.97
C HIS A 50 -6.94 27.64 4.21
N GLN A 51 -7.50 26.69 3.46
CA GLN A 51 -8.89 26.27 3.55
C GLN A 51 -8.91 24.78 3.88
N ASP A 52 -9.51 24.47 5.03
CA ASP A 52 -9.61 23.09 5.48
C ASP A 52 -10.49 22.28 4.53
N PHE A 53 -10.10 21.03 4.29
CA PHE A 53 -10.91 20.07 3.54
C PHE A 53 -12.34 19.95 4.08
N PHE A 54 -12.51 20.06 5.41
CA PHE A 54 -13.82 20.04 6.07
C PHE A 54 -14.73 21.21 5.65
N THR A 55 -14.16 22.38 5.41
CA THR A 55 -14.90 23.54 4.89
C THR A 55 -15.44 23.27 3.49
N TRP A 56 -14.67 22.57 2.65
CA TRP A 56 -15.13 22.14 1.33
C TRP A 56 -16.21 21.05 1.41
N LEU A 57 -16.11 20.15 2.40
CA LEU A 57 -17.13 19.12 2.67
C LEU A 57 -18.42 19.68 3.30
N GLY A 58 -18.47 20.97 3.64
CA GLY A 58 -19.62 21.63 4.27
C GLY A 58 -19.75 21.36 5.77
N LEU A 59 -18.75 20.77 6.40
CA LEU A 59 -18.68 20.51 7.84
C LEU A 59 -17.93 21.68 8.49
N ARG A 60 -18.67 22.72 8.91
CA ARG A 60 -18.16 23.80 9.75
C ARG A 60 -19.09 24.02 10.94
#